data_AF-A0A2V8YTB2-F1
#
_entry.id   AF-A0A2V8YTB2-F1
#
_cell.length_a   1.000
_cell.length_b   1.000
_cell.length_c   1.000
_cell.angle_alpha   90.00
_cell.angle_beta   90.00
_cell.angle_gamma   90.00
#
_symmetry.space_group_name_H-M   'P 1'
#
loop_
_entity.id
_entity.type
_entity.pdbx_description
1 polymer ?
#
loop_
_entity_poly.entity_id
_entity_poly.type
_entity_poly.pdbx_seq_one_letter_code
_entity_poly.pdbx_strand_id
1 'polypeptide(L)'
;MKGKATNLFCLCFLSLLSYPQAFGQATPGRREAIRARLAQIKAFSERIPAKQRKILSSGALGLLEASDKFDDLQRGLSRPQPARSTPMSQQSRAAAALAETQGLSNVSDPSQDVFSVLSGFTQSETHTAWCGDNIVVGFNDTGSFFESLLANAGGVSLNGIALSNDQGASYSDLMFLNPGSNTNNFLGGDPVLGCADANTFYYSSLFETGPPSAPITAVSVSKSTDGGLSFADPVQAVAKDGLTHFLDKDWMAIDPTNPRKIYVTYTDFDLSGVCGPPSQAARIAIELVRSVDGGETWSTPFVIDQVCSPSSVPGLFVQGSEVVVNARGRAYVAWEFYDADFVTREIRFRKSGEENETFGAKVKVSDVACPADCSVLQGGFRTAIDFQGLAVDRSANPNRGKVYIAWHDGRFVQFPDLASPTGFYGYADALVSVSSNGGTTWSQPVRINQNVEPLPDGRGTDQYMPGIAVDKTGRVASCFYDRRLDPNNFLFDRFCAVSTDGGQTWTDSRQTGSSSPPFHAMDTLINPFYMGDYDGMASDFTGANSGFVGAFQIITNLGDPDIFAVKLQ
;
A
#
# COMPACT_ATOMS: atom_id res chain seq x y z
N MET A 1 26.70 -30.63 48.74
CA MET A 1 27.15 -29.35 49.35
C MET A 1 27.67 -28.46 48.23
N LYS A 2 27.25 -27.20 48.26
CA LYS A 2 27.14 -26.28 47.11
C LYS A 2 28.49 -25.97 46.44
N GLY A 3 28.55 -26.13 45.11
CA GLY A 3 29.60 -25.64 44.23
C GLY A 3 28.97 -25.22 42.89
N LYS A 4 29.26 -23.99 42.48
CA LYS A 4 28.55 -23.14 41.50
C LYS A 4 28.33 -23.77 40.12
N ALA A 5 27.13 -23.55 39.58
CA ALA A 5 26.77 -23.74 38.19
C ALA A 5 27.31 -22.57 37.34
N THR A 6 27.90 -22.89 36.19
CA THR A 6 28.21 -21.92 35.14
C THR A 6 27.39 -22.31 33.92
N ASN A 7 26.52 -21.39 33.49
CA ASN A 7 25.67 -21.48 32.32
C ASN A 7 26.51 -21.63 31.04
N LEU A 8 26.26 -22.68 30.27
CA LEU A 8 26.72 -22.82 28.90
C LEU A 8 25.60 -22.30 27.99
N PHE A 9 25.70 -21.04 27.58
CA PHE A 9 24.80 -20.43 26.61
C PHE A 9 25.13 -20.94 25.20
N CYS A 10 24.08 -21.20 24.43
CA CYS A 10 24.08 -21.61 23.03
C CYS A 10 25.07 -20.79 22.17
N LEU A 11 25.96 -21.48 21.46
CA LEU A 11 26.55 -20.96 20.24
C LEU A 11 25.47 -20.94 19.16
N CYS A 12 24.90 -19.77 18.88
CA CYS A 12 24.21 -19.53 17.61
C CYS A 12 25.26 -19.40 16.50
N PHE A 13 25.04 -20.14 15.41
CA PHE A 13 25.81 -20.09 14.18
C PHE A 13 25.77 -18.68 13.57
N LEU A 14 26.83 -17.89 13.78
CA LEU A 14 27.21 -16.83 12.85
C LEU A 14 27.92 -17.49 11.66
N SER A 15 27.15 -17.96 10.68
CA SER A 15 27.70 -18.15 9.34
C SER A 15 27.76 -16.77 8.67
N LEU A 16 28.90 -16.10 8.83
CA LEU A 16 29.34 -15.00 8.00
C LEU A 16 29.36 -15.46 6.54
N LEU A 17 28.30 -15.14 5.79
CA LEU A 17 28.35 -15.12 4.33
C LEU A 17 29.07 -13.84 3.91
N SER A 18 30.40 -13.89 3.92
CA SER A 18 31.24 -12.98 3.16
C SER A 18 31.03 -13.24 1.67
N TYR A 19 30.01 -12.62 1.08
CA TYR A 19 29.88 -12.54 -0.37
C TYR A 19 30.76 -11.40 -0.91
N PRO A 20 31.79 -11.68 -1.71
CA PRO A 20 32.36 -10.68 -2.61
C PRO A 20 31.40 -10.58 -3.81
N GLN A 21 30.26 -9.91 -3.65
CA GLN A 21 29.34 -9.67 -4.77
C GLN A 21 29.87 -8.49 -5.59
N ALA A 22 30.75 -8.80 -6.55
CA ALA A 22 30.99 -7.91 -7.66
C ALA A 22 29.66 -7.73 -8.42
N PHE A 23 29.23 -6.48 -8.62
CA PHE A 23 28.08 -6.01 -9.43
C PHE A 23 28.13 -6.46 -10.93
N GLY A 24 28.96 -7.44 -11.26
CA GLY A 24 29.21 -7.96 -12.60
C GLY A 24 28.28 -9.10 -13.05
N GLN A 25 27.34 -9.59 -12.22
CA GLN A 25 26.61 -10.83 -12.54
C GLN A 25 25.34 -10.68 -13.40
N ALA A 26 24.73 -9.50 -13.53
CA ALA A 26 23.69 -9.33 -14.55
C ALA A 26 24.34 -9.39 -15.93
N THR A 27 24.02 -10.44 -16.71
CA THR A 27 24.52 -10.61 -18.08
C THR A 27 24.17 -9.36 -18.92
N PRO A 28 25.02 -8.97 -19.90
CA PRO A 28 24.73 -7.81 -20.74
C PRO A 28 23.31 -7.82 -21.32
N GLY A 29 22.82 -9.00 -21.74
CA GLY A 29 21.46 -9.17 -22.26
C GLY A 29 20.35 -8.92 -21.23
N ARG A 30 20.54 -9.30 -19.95
CA ARG A 30 19.57 -8.98 -18.88
C ARG A 30 19.48 -7.48 -18.63
N ARG A 31 20.62 -6.77 -18.61
CA ARG A 31 20.64 -5.31 -18.42
C ARG A 31 19.95 -4.59 -19.57
N GLU A 32 20.14 -5.06 -20.79
CA GLU A 32 19.48 -4.52 -21.97
C GLU A 32 17.97 -4.74 -21.93
N ALA A 33 17.51 -5.92 -21.49
CA ALA A 33 16.08 -6.20 -21.30
C ALA A 33 15.44 -5.27 -20.25
N ILE A 34 16.07 -5.11 -19.08
CA ILE A 34 15.60 -4.20 -18.03
C ILE A 34 15.55 -2.76 -18.53
N ARG A 35 16.60 -2.30 -19.24
CA ARG A 35 16.63 -0.97 -19.85
C ARG A 35 15.48 -0.80 -20.85
N ALA A 36 15.27 -1.78 -21.72
CA ALA A 36 14.23 -1.71 -22.72
C ALA A 36 12.83 -1.66 -22.08
N ARG A 37 12.61 -2.41 -21.00
CA ARG A 37 11.38 -2.36 -20.18
C ARG A 37 11.16 -0.98 -19.59
N LEU A 38 12.15 -0.42 -18.92
CA LEU A 38 12.04 0.90 -18.30
C LEU A 38 11.80 2.00 -19.34
N ALA A 39 12.42 1.91 -20.52
CA ALA A 39 12.14 2.81 -21.63
C ALA A 39 10.68 2.73 -22.12
N GLN A 40 10.04 1.55 -22.08
CA GLN A 40 8.62 1.40 -22.44
C GLN A 40 7.70 2.06 -21.42
N ILE A 41 7.96 1.80 -20.12
CA ILE A 41 7.24 2.41 -19.01
C ILE A 41 7.29 3.95 -19.13
N LYS A 42 8.49 4.49 -19.35
CA LYS A 42 8.69 5.93 -19.59
C LYS A 42 7.93 6.43 -20.81
N ALA A 43 8.03 5.75 -21.95
CA ALA A 43 7.33 6.16 -23.17
C ALA A 43 5.80 6.09 -23.03
N PHE A 44 5.27 5.19 -22.19
CA PHE A 44 3.86 5.20 -21.84
C PHE A 44 3.51 6.42 -20.97
N SER A 45 4.26 6.67 -19.91
CA SER A 45 3.98 7.77 -18.99
C SER A 45 3.98 9.14 -19.68
N GLU A 46 4.88 9.36 -20.65
CA GLU A 46 4.93 10.58 -21.44
C GLU A 46 3.66 10.82 -22.29
N ARG A 47 2.89 9.77 -22.58
CA ARG A 47 1.61 9.85 -23.30
C ARG A 47 0.42 10.09 -22.38
N ILE A 48 0.55 9.81 -21.09
CA ILE A 48 -0.46 10.16 -20.09
C ILE A 48 -0.41 11.70 -19.88
N PRO A 49 -1.55 12.41 -20.05
CA PRO A 49 -1.66 13.82 -19.69
C PRO A 49 -1.06 14.13 -18.31
N ALA A 50 -0.30 15.23 -18.19
CA ALA A 50 0.43 15.55 -16.96
C ALA A 50 -0.46 15.62 -15.70
N LYS A 51 -1.71 16.07 -15.84
CA LYS A 51 -2.69 16.06 -14.74
C LYS A 51 -3.06 14.63 -14.30
N GLN A 52 -3.16 13.69 -15.23
CA GLN A 52 -3.47 12.29 -14.94
C GLN A 52 -2.25 11.54 -14.38
N ARG A 53 -1.01 11.93 -14.74
CA ARG A 53 0.18 11.37 -14.06
C ARG A 53 0.25 11.69 -12.58
N LYS A 54 -0.21 12.89 -12.20
CA LYS A 54 -0.26 13.29 -10.78
C LYS A 54 -1.24 12.47 -9.95
N ILE A 55 -2.13 11.72 -10.59
CA ILE A 55 -3.11 10.91 -9.89
C ILE A 55 -2.74 9.43 -9.78
N LEU A 56 -1.59 9.01 -10.32
CA LEU A 56 -1.14 7.63 -10.20
C LEU A 56 -0.76 7.28 -8.76
N SER A 57 -0.77 5.98 -8.46
CA SER A 57 -0.31 5.40 -7.22
C SER A 57 1.14 5.69 -6.87
N SER A 58 1.53 5.41 -5.63
CA SER A 58 2.95 5.34 -5.30
C SER A 58 3.73 4.29 -6.05
N GLY A 59 3.24 3.06 -6.20
CA GLY A 59 3.96 2.00 -6.91
C GLY A 59 4.15 2.37 -8.38
N ALA A 60 3.10 2.87 -9.04
CA ALA A 60 3.20 3.39 -10.40
C ALA A 60 4.18 4.56 -10.48
N LEU A 61 4.11 5.53 -9.57
CA LEU A 61 5.05 6.67 -9.57
C LEU A 61 6.50 6.24 -9.28
N GLY A 62 6.71 5.27 -8.38
CA GLY A 62 8.02 4.67 -8.10
C GLY A 62 8.55 3.94 -9.32
N LEU A 63 7.71 3.19 -10.02
CA LEU A 63 8.02 2.56 -11.29
C LEU A 63 8.43 3.61 -12.36
N LEU A 64 7.70 4.72 -12.45
CA LEU A 64 8.03 5.82 -13.36
C LEU A 64 9.34 6.51 -12.98
N GLU A 65 9.55 6.82 -11.70
CA GLU A 65 10.78 7.49 -11.24
C GLU A 65 12.01 6.58 -11.44
N ALA A 66 11.89 5.29 -11.10
CA ALA A 66 12.92 4.30 -11.38
C ALA A 66 13.24 4.22 -12.89
N SER A 67 12.22 4.34 -13.75
CA SER A 67 12.41 4.37 -15.20
C SER A 67 13.16 5.62 -15.68
N ASP A 68 12.89 6.77 -15.06
CA ASP A 68 13.51 8.05 -15.40
C ASP A 68 14.97 8.14 -14.94
N LYS A 69 15.32 7.47 -13.83
CA LYS A 69 16.65 7.50 -13.22
C LYS A 69 17.55 6.32 -13.59
N PHE A 70 17.07 5.36 -14.37
CA PHE A 70 17.80 4.12 -14.61
C PHE A 70 19.18 4.31 -15.25
N ASP A 71 19.33 5.26 -16.19
CA ASP A 71 20.63 5.53 -16.80
C ASP A 71 21.65 6.10 -15.79
N ASP A 72 21.20 6.92 -14.84
CA ASP A 72 22.01 7.43 -13.73
C ASP A 72 22.42 6.30 -12.79
N LEU A 73 21.46 5.43 -12.44
CA LEU A 73 21.71 4.24 -11.64
C LEU A 73 22.75 3.34 -12.28
N GLN A 74 22.57 2.99 -13.55
CA GLN A 74 23.48 2.10 -14.25
C GLN A 74 24.91 2.66 -14.30
N ARG A 75 25.05 3.98 -14.49
CA ARG A 75 26.34 4.66 -14.37
C ARG A 75 26.93 4.52 -12.97
N GLY A 76 26.12 4.70 -11.92
CA GLY A 76 26.51 4.52 -10.52
C GLY A 76 26.97 3.10 -10.22
N LEU A 77 26.20 2.09 -10.62
CA LEU A 77 26.50 0.66 -10.42
C LEU A 77 27.77 0.20 -11.14
N SER A 78 28.20 0.92 -12.17
CA SER A 78 29.42 0.63 -12.92
C SER A 78 30.68 1.28 -12.32
N ARG A 79 30.54 2.13 -11.28
CA ARG A 79 31.68 2.79 -10.63
C ARG A 79 32.35 1.85 -9.61
N PRO A 80 33.69 1.84 -9.49
CA PRO A 80 34.36 1.14 -8.41
C PRO A 80 33.91 1.70 -7.06
N GLN A 81 33.30 0.87 -6.21
CA GLN A 81 33.01 1.28 -4.84
C GLN A 81 34.32 1.30 -4.02
N PRO A 82 34.64 2.39 -3.29
CA PRO A 82 35.73 2.37 -2.33
C PRO A 82 35.44 1.31 -1.25
N ALA A 83 36.49 0.73 -0.67
CA ALA A 83 36.35 -0.27 0.39
C ALA A 83 35.44 0.28 1.51
N ARG A 84 34.33 -0.41 1.79
CA ARG A 84 33.33 -0.03 2.79
C ARG A 84 34.02 0.34 4.11
N SER A 85 33.90 1.58 4.54
CA SER A 85 34.27 1.97 5.90
C SER A 85 33.12 1.65 6.87
N THR A 86 33.27 0.54 7.58
CA THR A 86 32.74 0.16 8.92
C THR A 86 31.23 -0.17 9.12
N PRO A 87 30.93 -1.29 9.81
CA PRO A 87 29.61 -1.63 10.40
C PRO A 87 29.07 -0.65 11.46
N MET A 88 29.87 0.34 11.87
CA MET A 88 29.59 1.23 13.00
C MET A 88 28.47 2.24 12.69
N SER A 89 28.33 2.68 11.43
CA SER A 89 27.24 3.57 11.01
C SER A 89 25.89 2.84 10.94
N GLN A 90 25.90 1.56 10.56
CA GLN A 90 24.71 0.70 10.52
C GLN A 90 24.18 0.41 11.93
N GLN A 91 25.07 0.09 12.88
CA GLN A 91 24.68 -0.06 14.29
C GLN A 91 24.13 1.24 14.87
N SER A 92 24.67 2.41 14.50
CA SER A 92 24.13 3.69 14.96
C SER A 92 22.76 4.02 14.37
N ARG A 93 22.50 3.68 13.09
CA ARG A 93 21.17 3.87 12.46
C ARG A 93 20.14 2.96 13.12
N ALA A 94 20.44 1.66 13.22
CA ALA A 94 19.58 0.70 13.89
C ALA A 94 19.34 1.07 15.37
N ALA A 95 20.36 1.55 16.09
CA ALA A 95 20.20 1.98 17.48
C ALA A 95 19.38 3.27 17.64
N ALA A 96 19.47 4.22 16.70
CA ALA A 96 18.64 5.42 16.69
C ALA A 96 17.17 5.07 16.42
N ALA A 97 16.90 4.21 15.43
CA ALA A 97 15.57 3.69 15.15
C ALA A 97 14.97 2.98 16.39
N LEU A 98 15.72 2.06 17.01
CA LEU A 98 15.28 1.32 18.20
C LEU A 98 14.95 2.20 19.43
N ALA A 99 15.55 3.39 19.54
CA ALA A 99 15.25 4.32 20.62
C ALA A 99 13.93 5.08 20.39
N GLU A 100 13.59 5.36 19.13
CA GLU A 100 12.39 6.10 18.70
C GLU A 100 11.14 5.19 18.59
N THR A 101 11.33 3.86 18.50
CA THR A 101 10.26 2.88 18.22
C THR A 101 9.99 1.86 19.34
N GLN A 102 10.31 2.19 20.59
CA GLN A 102 10.04 1.31 21.74
C GLN A 102 8.57 0.83 21.77
N GLY A 103 8.39 -0.49 21.75
CA GLY A 103 7.06 -1.14 21.78
C GLY A 103 6.49 -1.50 20.42
N LEU A 104 7.18 -1.13 19.33
CA LEU A 104 6.86 -1.55 17.97
C LEU A 104 7.78 -2.69 17.53
N SER A 105 7.30 -3.50 16.59
CA SER A 105 8.11 -4.54 15.96
C SER A 105 8.68 -4.02 14.66
N ASN A 106 9.99 -4.10 14.48
CA ASN A 106 10.64 -3.80 13.20
C ASN A 106 10.16 -4.81 12.16
N VAL A 107 9.64 -4.33 11.04
CA VAL A 107 9.15 -5.15 9.94
C VAL A 107 10.20 -5.22 8.84
N SER A 108 10.70 -4.07 8.41
CA SER A 108 11.90 -3.97 7.57
C SER A 108 13.17 -4.05 8.42
N ASP A 109 14.28 -4.42 7.79
CA ASP A 109 15.60 -4.41 8.40
C ASP A 109 16.44 -3.25 7.85
N PRO A 110 16.53 -2.11 8.57
CA PRO A 110 17.29 -0.93 8.12
C PRO A 110 18.78 -1.21 7.94
N SER A 111 19.29 -2.34 8.45
CA SER A 111 20.67 -2.75 8.23
C SER A 111 20.93 -3.31 6.82
N GLN A 112 19.87 -3.57 6.05
CA GLN A 112 19.90 -4.02 4.65
C GLN A 112 19.94 -2.85 3.66
N ASP A 113 19.70 -1.62 4.12
CA ASP A 113 19.72 -0.38 3.33
C ASP A 113 21.14 0.12 2.99
N VAL A 114 21.94 -0.75 2.37
CA VAL A 114 23.41 -0.60 2.30
C VAL A 114 23.93 -0.26 0.91
N PHE A 115 23.03 0.11 0.01
CA PHE A 115 23.35 0.37 -1.39
C PHE A 115 23.83 1.80 -1.64
N SER A 116 23.12 2.78 -1.09
CA SER A 116 23.36 4.19 -1.37
C SER A 116 22.92 5.05 -0.17
N VAL A 117 23.48 6.26 -0.06
CA VAL A 117 22.98 7.27 0.89
C VAL A 117 21.85 8.11 0.29
N LEU A 118 21.50 7.86 -0.97
CA LEU A 118 20.50 8.57 -1.77
C LEU A 118 19.38 7.65 -2.27
N SER A 119 19.45 6.34 -1.99
CA SER A 119 18.47 5.34 -2.44
C SER A 119 18.71 3.97 -1.81
N GLY A 120 17.74 3.06 -1.99
CA GLY A 120 17.84 1.68 -1.54
C GLY A 120 17.48 1.53 -0.08
N PHE A 121 16.39 2.20 0.30
CA PHE A 121 15.79 2.19 1.63
C PHE A 121 14.35 1.71 1.52
N THR A 122 13.81 1.16 2.61
CA THR A 122 12.43 0.66 2.62
C THR A 122 11.42 1.81 2.57
N GLN A 123 10.27 1.63 1.90
CA GLN A 123 9.29 2.69 1.71
C GLN A 123 7.83 2.26 1.96
N SER A 124 6.97 3.26 1.87
CA SER A 124 5.52 3.35 2.09
C SER A 124 4.59 2.22 1.58
N GLU A 125 3.28 2.43 1.76
CA GLU A 125 2.18 1.58 1.28
C GLU A 125 2.23 0.15 1.80
N THR A 126 2.00 0.04 3.10
CA THR A 126 2.03 -1.26 3.74
C THR A 126 0.69 -1.97 3.57
N HIS A 127 0.71 -3.29 3.36
CA HIS A 127 -0.47 -4.13 3.52
C HIS A 127 -0.12 -5.39 4.30
N THR A 128 -1.03 -5.83 5.16
CA THR A 128 -0.81 -6.95 6.08
C THR A 128 -1.81 -8.06 5.79
N ALA A 129 -1.37 -9.32 5.83
CA ALA A 129 -2.23 -10.50 5.90
C ALA A 129 -1.89 -11.33 7.14
N TRP A 130 -2.89 -11.79 7.87
CA TRP A 130 -2.71 -12.58 9.08
C TRP A 130 -3.53 -13.87 9.02
N CYS A 131 -2.87 -15.03 9.10
CA CYS A 131 -3.50 -16.34 9.24
C CYS A 131 -2.80 -17.19 10.31
N GLY A 132 -3.48 -17.44 11.43
CA GLY A 132 -2.95 -18.25 12.52
C GLY A 132 -1.74 -17.60 13.19
N ASP A 133 -0.59 -18.27 13.18
CA ASP A 133 0.65 -17.73 13.76
C ASP A 133 1.44 -16.85 12.77
N ASN A 134 1.09 -16.92 11.48
CA ASN A 134 1.83 -16.27 10.41
C ASN A 134 1.20 -14.94 10.01
N ILE A 135 2.04 -13.91 9.90
CA ILE A 135 1.70 -12.59 9.38
C ILE A 135 2.69 -12.23 8.30
N VAL A 136 2.18 -11.85 7.13
CA VAL A 136 3.00 -11.33 6.04
C VAL A 136 2.68 -9.86 5.84
N VAL A 137 3.72 -9.05 5.73
CA VAL A 137 3.62 -7.63 5.39
C VAL A 137 4.29 -7.42 4.04
N GLY A 138 3.62 -6.75 3.12
CA GLY A 138 4.24 -6.20 1.92
C GLY A 138 4.29 -4.68 1.99
N PHE A 139 5.29 -4.11 1.33
CA PHE A 139 5.55 -2.67 1.30
C PHE A 139 6.32 -2.31 0.02
N ASN A 140 6.22 -1.06 -0.43
CA ASN A 140 7.05 -0.59 -1.53
C ASN A 140 8.48 -0.41 -1.06
N ASP A 141 9.46 -0.89 -1.82
CA ASP A 141 10.84 -0.88 -1.38
C ASP A 141 11.80 -0.73 -2.57
N THR A 142 12.62 0.32 -2.53
CA THR A 142 13.67 0.53 -3.53
C THR A 142 14.90 -0.33 -3.25
N GLY A 143 15.10 -0.78 -2.01
CA GLY A 143 16.09 -1.79 -1.62
C GLY A 143 15.87 -3.10 -2.40
N SER A 144 14.63 -3.58 -2.42
CA SER A 144 14.17 -4.73 -3.19
C SER A 144 14.53 -4.68 -4.68
N PHE A 145 14.56 -3.48 -5.28
CA PHE A 145 14.99 -3.32 -6.67
C PHE A 145 16.47 -3.67 -6.85
N PHE A 146 17.33 -3.18 -5.95
CA PHE A 146 18.75 -3.49 -5.98
C PHE A 146 19.03 -4.94 -5.60
N GLU A 147 18.32 -5.48 -4.62
CA GLU A 147 18.48 -6.85 -4.16
C GLU A 147 18.09 -7.86 -5.24
N SER A 148 16.92 -7.69 -5.88
CA SER A 148 16.48 -8.55 -6.98
C SER A 148 17.38 -8.42 -8.23
N LEU A 149 17.90 -7.21 -8.49
CA LEU A 149 18.89 -6.98 -9.54
C LEU A 149 20.18 -7.76 -9.27
N LEU A 150 20.69 -7.72 -8.04
CA LEU A 150 21.96 -8.35 -7.62
C LEU A 150 21.85 -9.85 -7.43
N ALA A 151 20.75 -10.34 -6.87
CA ALA A 151 20.47 -11.76 -6.66
C ALA A 151 20.30 -12.53 -7.98
N ASN A 152 20.21 -11.82 -9.10
CA ASN A 152 20.01 -12.38 -10.43
C ASN A 152 18.71 -13.18 -10.57
N ALA A 153 17.64 -12.68 -9.98
CA ALA A 153 16.32 -13.32 -9.91
C ALA A 153 15.56 -13.45 -11.26
N GLY A 154 16.19 -13.13 -12.40
CA GLY A 154 15.50 -13.01 -13.68
C GLY A 154 14.96 -11.60 -13.89
N GLY A 155 13.78 -11.29 -13.34
CA GLY A 155 13.18 -9.94 -13.32
C GLY A 155 13.76 -9.00 -12.27
N VAL A 156 13.03 -7.92 -11.97
CA VAL A 156 13.28 -6.97 -10.86
C VAL A 156 11.98 -6.68 -10.09
N SER A 157 12.10 -6.30 -8.82
CA SER A 157 10.97 -6.05 -7.93
C SER A 157 11.15 -4.77 -7.12
N LEU A 158 10.12 -3.94 -7.03
CA LEU A 158 9.99 -2.84 -6.07
C LEU A 158 9.12 -3.22 -4.86
N ASN A 159 8.81 -4.50 -4.70
CA ASN A 159 7.97 -5.02 -3.62
C ASN A 159 8.85 -5.69 -2.58
N GLY A 160 8.83 -5.15 -1.37
CA GLY A 160 9.41 -5.76 -0.18
C GLY A 160 8.43 -6.72 0.50
N ILE A 161 8.97 -7.67 1.25
CA ILE A 161 8.20 -8.64 2.04
C ILE A 161 8.85 -8.87 3.40
N ALA A 162 8.03 -8.91 4.45
CA ALA A 162 8.45 -9.38 5.76
C ALA A 162 7.47 -10.43 6.31
N LEU A 163 8.00 -11.35 7.11
CA LEU A 163 7.25 -12.45 7.73
C LEU A 163 7.42 -12.43 9.25
N SER A 164 6.31 -12.55 9.97
CA SER A 164 6.28 -12.98 11.35
C SER A 164 5.66 -14.37 11.45
N ASN A 165 6.22 -15.24 12.28
CA ASN A 165 5.70 -16.57 12.62
C ASN A 165 5.36 -16.70 14.12
N ASP A 166 5.31 -15.57 14.82
CA ASP A 166 5.04 -15.45 16.26
C ASP A 166 3.88 -14.48 16.54
N GLN A 167 2.94 -14.41 15.59
CA GLN A 167 1.78 -13.53 15.63
C GLN A 167 2.14 -12.04 15.78
N GLY A 168 3.23 -11.61 15.16
CA GLY A 168 3.62 -10.21 15.04
C GLY A 168 4.45 -9.69 16.21
N ALA A 169 5.03 -10.57 17.03
CA ALA A 169 5.96 -10.15 18.07
C ALA A 169 7.32 -9.76 17.46
N SER A 170 7.77 -10.48 16.43
CA SER A 170 8.95 -10.16 15.64
C SER A 170 8.75 -10.48 14.16
N TYR A 171 9.47 -9.78 13.28
CA TYR A 171 9.47 -10.02 11.84
C TYR A 171 10.87 -10.31 11.33
N SER A 172 10.93 -11.06 10.24
CA SER A 172 12.10 -11.22 9.38
C SER A 172 11.82 -10.53 8.07
N ASP A 173 12.68 -9.59 7.71
CA ASP A 173 12.72 -9.01 6.37
C ASP A 173 13.22 -10.07 5.37
N LEU A 174 12.41 -10.34 4.34
CA LEU A 174 12.68 -11.32 3.30
C LEU A 174 13.22 -10.69 2.02
N MET A 175 13.60 -9.41 2.07
CA MET A 175 14.03 -8.60 0.93
C MET A 175 12.86 -8.42 -0.04
N PHE A 176 12.94 -9.02 -1.24
CA PHE A 176 12.04 -8.74 -2.35
C PHE A 176 11.05 -9.87 -2.67
N LEU A 177 9.87 -9.50 -3.18
CA LEU A 177 8.95 -10.44 -3.84
C LEU A 177 9.61 -11.02 -5.10
N ASN A 178 9.58 -12.36 -5.24
CA ASN A 178 10.11 -13.06 -6.41
C ASN A 178 9.48 -12.52 -7.73
N PRO A 179 10.26 -11.88 -8.63
CA PRO A 179 9.74 -11.36 -9.90
C PRO A 179 9.65 -12.43 -10.99
N GLY A 180 10.06 -13.66 -10.71
CA GLY A 180 10.12 -14.76 -11.66
C GLY A 180 11.29 -14.68 -12.64
N SER A 181 11.50 -15.78 -13.36
CA SER A 181 12.73 -16.00 -14.14
C SER A 181 12.87 -15.16 -15.43
N ASN A 182 11.80 -14.50 -15.89
CA ASN A 182 11.81 -13.71 -17.13
C ASN A 182 12.45 -12.34 -16.92
N THR A 183 13.48 -12.01 -17.69
CA THR A 183 14.21 -10.74 -17.58
C THR A 183 13.41 -9.49 -17.94
N ASN A 184 12.23 -9.64 -18.55
CA ASN A 184 11.33 -8.54 -18.85
C ASN A 184 10.36 -8.21 -17.72
N ASN A 185 10.32 -9.04 -16.66
CA ASN A 185 9.41 -8.87 -15.53
C ASN A 185 9.86 -7.72 -14.63
N PHE A 186 8.91 -6.87 -14.27
CA PHE A 186 9.07 -5.82 -13.28
C PHE A 186 7.83 -5.83 -12.37
N LEU A 187 7.99 -6.15 -11.09
CA LEU A 187 6.96 -5.95 -10.07
C LEU A 187 7.04 -4.52 -9.53
N GLY A 188 6.00 -3.71 -9.76
CA GLY A 188 6.04 -2.26 -9.64
C GLY A 188 5.71 -1.68 -8.25
N GLY A 189 5.13 -2.48 -7.36
CA GLY A 189 4.66 -2.02 -6.05
C GLY A 189 3.15 -2.19 -5.87
N ASP A 190 2.58 -1.37 -5.01
CA ASP A 190 1.18 -1.38 -4.52
C ASP A 190 0.80 -2.75 -3.94
N PRO A 191 1.50 -3.20 -2.89
CA PRO A 191 1.31 -4.53 -2.38
C PRO A 191 -0.05 -4.68 -1.69
N VAL A 192 -0.79 -5.73 -2.07
CA VAL A 192 -2.03 -6.13 -1.37
C VAL A 192 -2.00 -7.61 -1.08
N LEU A 193 -2.13 -7.97 0.20
CA LEU A 193 -1.93 -9.33 0.68
C LEU A 193 -3.22 -9.94 1.22
N GLY A 194 -3.36 -11.25 1.02
CA GLY A 194 -4.43 -12.04 1.62
C GLY A 194 -3.93 -13.44 1.96
N CYS A 195 -4.66 -14.16 2.80
CA CYS A 195 -4.35 -15.55 3.11
C CYS A 195 -5.61 -16.39 3.13
N ALA A 196 -5.46 -17.67 2.83
CA ALA A 196 -6.53 -18.65 2.85
C ALA A 196 -6.50 -19.49 4.14
N ASP A 197 -5.30 -19.80 4.62
CA ASP A 197 -4.99 -20.54 5.83
C ASP A 197 -3.56 -20.21 6.31
N ALA A 198 -3.09 -20.87 7.36
CA ALA A 198 -1.76 -20.63 7.93
C ALA A 198 -0.59 -20.93 6.99
N ASN A 199 -0.80 -21.67 5.89
CA ASN A 199 0.25 -22.01 4.92
C ASN A 199 0.09 -21.23 3.60
N THR A 200 -1.13 -20.84 3.23
CA THR A 200 -1.43 -20.31 1.91
C THR A 200 -1.64 -18.80 1.96
N PHE A 201 -0.67 -18.05 1.41
CA PHE A 201 -0.71 -16.59 1.28
C PHE A 201 -0.68 -16.18 -0.19
N TYR A 202 -1.23 -15.01 -0.46
CA TYR A 202 -1.31 -14.38 -1.77
C TYR A 202 -0.80 -12.95 -1.68
N TYR A 203 -0.04 -12.52 -2.69
CA TYR A 203 0.52 -11.19 -2.82
C TYR A 203 0.15 -10.64 -4.19
N SER A 204 -0.63 -9.57 -4.21
CA SER A 204 -0.99 -8.84 -5.43
C SER A 204 -0.04 -7.66 -5.63
N SER A 205 0.30 -7.35 -6.88
CA SER A 205 1.22 -6.28 -7.25
C SER A 205 0.98 -5.82 -8.69
N LEU A 206 1.26 -4.54 -8.95
CA LEU A 206 1.47 -4.02 -10.30
C LEU A 206 2.58 -4.79 -11.00
N PHE A 207 2.39 -5.14 -12.28
CA PHE A 207 3.29 -6.01 -13.00
C PHE A 207 3.47 -5.63 -14.46
N GLU A 208 4.70 -5.33 -14.85
CA GLU A 208 5.05 -5.01 -16.24
C GLU A 208 5.89 -6.13 -16.87
N THR A 209 5.51 -6.59 -18.07
CA THR A 209 6.20 -7.68 -18.78
C THR A 209 6.00 -7.65 -20.31
N GLY A 210 6.46 -8.68 -21.03
CA GLY A 210 6.43 -8.77 -22.50
C GLY A 210 7.69 -8.23 -23.21
N PRO A 211 7.82 -8.35 -24.53
CA PRO A 211 8.91 -7.72 -25.28
C PRO A 211 8.61 -6.24 -25.60
N PRO A 212 9.61 -5.44 -26.01
CA PRO A 212 9.39 -4.04 -26.42
C PRO A 212 8.40 -3.82 -27.54
N SER A 213 8.25 -4.80 -28.43
CA SER A 213 7.28 -4.75 -29.53
C SER A 213 5.84 -5.07 -29.11
N ALA A 214 5.64 -5.62 -27.92
CA ALA A 214 4.34 -6.01 -27.38
C ALA A 214 4.38 -5.94 -25.84
N PRO A 215 4.55 -4.74 -25.26
CA PRO A 215 4.57 -4.56 -23.82
C PRO A 215 3.22 -4.97 -23.22
N ILE A 216 3.26 -5.51 -22.01
CA ILE A 216 2.10 -5.90 -21.23
C ILE A 216 2.16 -5.16 -19.89
N THR A 217 1.07 -4.46 -19.58
CA THR A 217 0.76 -3.99 -18.23
C THR A 217 -0.24 -4.97 -17.61
N ALA A 218 -0.03 -5.34 -16.36
CA ALA A 218 -0.75 -6.40 -15.68
C ALA A 218 -0.89 -6.10 -14.18
N VAL A 219 -1.85 -6.80 -13.56
CA VAL A 219 -1.83 -7.05 -12.12
C VAL A 219 -1.52 -8.51 -11.95
N SER A 220 -0.55 -8.83 -11.10
CA SER A 220 -0.14 -10.20 -10.84
C SER A 220 -0.46 -10.62 -9.42
N VAL A 221 -0.67 -11.92 -9.23
CA VAL A 221 -0.81 -12.55 -7.92
C VAL A 221 0.26 -13.63 -7.79
N SER A 222 1.12 -13.48 -6.79
CA SER A 222 2.10 -14.48 -6.37
C SER A 222 1.56 -15.26 -5.18
N LYS A 223 1.80 -16.57 -5.16
CA LYS A 223 1.26 -17.48 -4.14
C LYS A 223 2.38 -18.09 -3.30
N SER A 224 2.19 -18.12 -2.00
CA SER A 224 2.96 -18.91 -1.04
C SER A 224 2.15 -20.12 -0.58
N THR A 225 2.84 -21.23 -0.34
CA THR A 225 2.27 -22.45 0.25
C THR A 225 3.04 -22.92 1.50
N ASP A 226 3.92 -22.06 2.02
CA ASP A 226 4.82 -22.32 3.14
C ASP A 226 4.69 -21.27 4.26
N GLY A 227 3.51 -20.65 4.35
CA GLY A 227 3.17 -19.70 5.42
C GLY A 227 3.70 -18.29 5.18
N GLY A 228 4.02 -17.94 3.93
CA GLY A 228 4.56 -16.64 3.55
C GLY A 228 6.09 -16.57 3.53
N LEU A 229 6.78 -17.70 3.70
CA LEU A 229 8.25 -17.76 3.68
C LEU A 229 8.82 -17.59 2.27
N SER A 230 8.14 -18.11 1.26
CA SER A 230 8.50 -17.91 -0.14
C SER A 230 7.27 -17.83 -1.04
N PHE A 231 7.41 -17.12 -2.16
CA PHE A 231 6.35 -16.92 -3.14
C PHE A 231 6.78 -17.45 -4.51
N ALA A 232 5.87 -18.15 -5.18
CA ALA A 232 6.04 -18.62 -6.55
C ALA A 232 6.10 -17.44 -7.54
N ASP A 233 6.47 -17.75 -8.79
CA ASP A 233 6.49 -16.77 -9.88
C ASP A 233 5.11 -16.09 -10.05
N PRO A 234 5.09 -14.79 -10.42
CA PRO A 234 3.85 -14.03 -10.54
C PRO A 234 2.93 -14.58 -11.63
N VAL A 235 1.66 -14.83 -11.28
CA VAL A 235 0.60 -15.19 -12.24
C VAL A 235 -0.20 -13.94 -12.58
N GLN A 236 -0.35 -13.65 -13.87
CA GLN A 236 -1.13 -12.49 -14.34
C GLN A 236 -2.61 -12.71 -14.04
N ALA A 237 -3.16 -11.97 -13.07
CA ALA A 237 -4.59 -11.93 -12.81
C ALA A 237 -5.35 -11.25 -13.97
N VAL A 238 -4.69 -10.25 -14.56
CA VAL A 238 -5.11 -9.60 -15.80
C VAL A 238 -3.86 -9.16 -16.57
N ALA A 239 -3.96 -9.10 -17.90
CA ALA A 239 -2.93 -8.56 -18.78
C ALA A 239 -3.59 -7.72 -19.88
N LYS A 240 -3.05 -6.53 -20.14
CA LYS A 240 -3.49 -5.63 -21.22
C LYS A 240 -2.31 -5.15 -22.05
N ASP A 241 -2.62 -4.65 -23.25
CA ASP A 241 -1.62 -4.06 -24.14
C ASP A 241 -1.04 -2.78 -23.52
N GLY A 242 0.21 -2.83 -23.08
CA GLY A 242 0.93 -1.70 -22.49
C GLY A 242 1.22 -0.56 -23.48
N LEU A 243 0.88 -0.70 -24.76
CA LEU A 243 0.89 0.41 -25.70
C LEU A 243 -0.34 1.31 -25.54
N THR A 244 -1.44 0.79 -25.01
CA THR A 244 -2.72 1.50 -24.94
C THR A 244 -3.32 1.54 -23.54
N HIS A 245 -2.84 0.72 -22.61
CA HIS A 245 -3.31 0.64 -21.23
C HIS A 245 -2.17 0.84 -20.23
N PHE A 246 -2.55 1.23 -19.01
CA PHE A 246 -1.71 1.15 -17.81
C PHE A 246 -2.58 0.82 -16.61
N LEU A 247 -2.26 -0.29 -15.97
CA LEU A 247 -2.98 -0.76 -14.81
C LEU A 247 -2.33 -0.21 -13.55
N ASP A 248 -3.17 0.23 -12.62
CA ASP A 248 -2.73 0.88 -11.40
C ASP A 248 -3.68 0.57 -10.23
N LYS A 249 -3.20 0.72 -9.00
CA LYS A 249 -3.98 0.58 -7.76
C LYS A 249 -4.77 -0.72 -7.67
N ASP A 250 -4.07 -1.84 -7.63
CA ASP A 250 -4.74 -3.11 -7.39
C ASP A 250 -5.17 -3.30 -5.93
N TRP A 251 -6.18 -4.13 -5.75
CA TRP A 251 -6.63 -4.60 -4.44
C TRP A 251 -7.17 -6.01 -4.55
N MET A 252 -7.00 -6.81 -3.49
CA MET A 252 -7.34 -8.22 -3.50
C MET A 252 -8.15 -8.64 -2.27
N ALA A 253 -9.09 -9.56 -2.47
CA ALA A 253 -9.76 -10.26 -1.37
C ALA A 253 -9.93 -11.75 -1.63
N ILE A 254 -9.73 -12.54 -0.57
CA ILE A 254 -10.01 -13.97 -0.53
C ILE A 254 -11.44 -14.21 -0.01
N ASP A 255 -12.19 -15.09 -0.67
CA ASP A 255 -13.52 -15.48 -0.22
C ASP A 255 -13.43 -16.43 0.99
N PRO A 256 -13.97 -16.06 2.17
CA PRO A 256 -13.90 -16.92 3.36
C PRO A 256 -14.77 -18.18 3.23
N THR A 257 -15.70 -18.24 2.27
CA THR A 257 -16.58 -19.41 2.05
C THR A 257 -15.95 -20.44 1.10
N ASN A 258 -15.00 -20.00 0.28
CA ASN A 258 -14.19 -20.85 -0.58
C ASN A 258 -12.87 -20.13 -0.86
N PRO A 259 -11.80 -20.42 -0.10
CA PRO A 259 -10.54 -19.69 -0.22
C PRO A 259 -9.80 -19.86 -1.56
N ARG A 260 -10.33 -20.69 -2.49
CA ARG A 260 -9.86 -20.73 -3.89
C ARG A 260 -10.47 -19.63 -4.74
N LYS A 261 -11.49 -18.92 -4.25
CA LYS A 261 -12.05 -17.75 -4.92
C LYS A 261 -11.31 -16.50 -4.47
N ILE A 262 -10.75 -15.80 -5.45
CA ILE A 262 -9.96 -14.58 -5.25
C ILE A 262 -10.57 -13.51 -6.14
N TYR A 263 -10.74 -12.31 -5.61
CA TYR A 263 -11.18 -11.14 -6.37
C TYR A 263 -10.03 -10.14 -6.39
N VAL A 264 -9.75 -9.60 -7.56
CA VAL A 264 -8.78 -8.51 -7.76
C VAL A 264 -9.50 -7.36 -8.45
N THR A 265 -9.46 -6.17 -7.84
CA THR A 265 -9.89 -4.91 -8.45
C THR A 265 -8.68 -4.08 -8.81
N TYR A 266 -8.79 -3.24 -9.83
CA TYR A 266 -7.72 -2.33 -10.25
C TYR A 266 -8.28 -1.17 -11.08
N THR A 267 -7.47 -0.13 -11.26
CA THR A 267 -7.75 0.98 -12.16
C THR A 267 -7.09 0.75 -13.52
N ASP A 268 -7.84 0.92 -14.61
CA ASP A 268 -7.35 0.88 -15.98
C ASP A 268 -7.34 2.28 -16.58
N PHE A 269 -6.14 2.79 -16.90
CA PHE A 269 -5.93 3.99 -17.70
C PHE A 269 -5.82 3.60 -19.17
N ASP A 270 -6.94 3.74 -19.88
CA ASP A 270 -7.13 3.24 -21.23
C ASP A 270 -7.12 4.38 -22.27
N LEU A 271 -6.10 4.33 -23.12
CA LEU A 271 -5.84 5.19 -24.28
C LEU A 271 -6.03 4.43 -25.60
N SER A 272 -6.74 3.31 -25.63
CA SER A 272 -7.03 2.55 -26.87
C SER A 272 -8.02 3.25 -27.80
N GLY A 273 -8.74 4.24 -27.27
CA GLY A 273 -9.65 5.09 -28.02
C GLY A 273 -11.13 4.84 -27.74
N VAL A 274 -11.46 4.05 -26.71
CA VAL A 274 -12.85 3.76 -26.28
C VAL A 274 -13.66 5.05 -26.04
N CYS A 275 -13.02 6.08 -25.46
CA CYS A 275 -13.65 7.37 -25.15
C CYS A 275 -13.46 8.45 -26.24
N GLY A 276 -12.93 8.10 -27.42
CA GLY A 276 -12.55 9.05 -28.47
C GLY A 276 -11.07 8.92 -28.84
N PRO A 277 -10.50 9.83 -29.66
CA PRO A 277 -9.10 9.73 -30.07
C PRO A 277 -8.14 9.65 -28.85
N PRO A 278 -7.16 8.72 -28.83
CA PRO A 278 -6.25 8.52 -27.69
C PRO A 278 -5.55 9.78 -27.19
N SER A 279 -5.23 10.71 -28.09
CA SER A 279 -4.59 11.99 -27.75
C SER A 279 -5.55 13.02 -27.14
N GLN A 280 -6.84 12.72 -27.08
CA GLN A 280 -7.90 13.64 -26.69
C GLN A 280 -8.75 13.13 -25.53
N ALA A 281 -8.81 11.83 -25.27
CA ALA A 281 -9.60 11.30 -24.16
C ALA A 281 -9.01 9.98 -23.64
N ALA A 282 -8.95 9.87 -22.30
CA ALA A 282 -8.68 8.60 -21.62
C ALA A 282 -10.00 8.03 -21.08
N ARG A 283 -10.16 6.71 -21.17
CA ARG A 283 -11.10 5.98 -20.32
C ARG A 283 -10.36 5.65 -19.02
N ILE A 284 -10.98 5.96 -17.88
CA ILE A 284 -10.48 5.55 -16.57
C ILE A 284 -11.56 4.68 -15.95
N ALA A 285 -11.24 3.42 -15.68
CA ALA A 285 -12.20 2.42 -15.24
C ALA A 285 -11.71 1.67 -14.01
N ILE A 286 -12.62 1.41 -13.07
CA ILE A 286 -12.43 0.38 -12.05
C ILE A 286 -12.92 -0.93 -12.64
N GLU A 287 -12.03 -1.91 -12.69
CA GLU A 287 -12.33 -3.24 -13.20
C GLU A 287 -12.08 -4.31 -12.14
N LEU A 288 -12.71 -5.47 -12.33
CA LEU A 288 -12.58 -6.62 -11.44
C LEU A 288 -12.33 -7.89 -12.26
N VAL A 289 -11.38 -8.70 -11.83
CA VAL A 289 -11.20 -10.10 -12.26
C VAL A 289 -11.35 -11.02 -11.06
N ARG A 290 -11.75 -12.27 -11.31
CA ARG A 290 -11.84 -13.29 -10.27
C ARG A 290 -11.21 -14.60 -10.68
N SER A 291 -10.60 -15.29 -9.72
CA SER A 291 -10.20 -16.68 -9.82
C SER A 291 -11.19 -17.56 -9.05
N VAL A 292 -11.36 -18.81 -9.48
CA VAL A 292 -12.14 -19.84 -8.77
C VAL A 292 -11.32 -21.08 -8.42
N ASP A 293 -10.04 -21.09 -8.79
CA ASP A 293 -9.13 -22.23 -8.66
C ASP A 293 -7.90 -21.93 -7.80
N GLY A 294 -7.87 -20.79 -7.12
CA GLY A 294 -6.82 -20.42 -6.17
C GLY A 294 -5.68 -19.63 -6.81
N GLY A 295 -5.99 -18.83 -7.83
CA GLY A 295 -5.08 -17.92 -8.52
C GLY A 295 -4.46 -18.48 -9.80
N GLU A 296 -4.85 -19.68 -10.25
CA GLU A 296 -4.25 -20.34 -11.42
C GLU A 296 -4.84 -19.79 -12.73
N THR A 297 -6.15 -19.59 -12.77
CA THR A 297 -6.85 -18.95 -13.89
C THR A 297 -7.80 -17.86 -13.43
N TRP A 298 -8.08 -16.92 -14.33
CA TRP A 298 -8.81 -15.69 -14.05
C TRP A 298 -9.89 -15.42 -15.09
N SER A 299 -10.99 -14.81 -14.66
CA SER A 299 -12.06 -14.38 -15.54
C SER A 299 -11.63 -13.22 -16.45
N THR A 300 -12.42 -12.94 -17.49
CA THR A 300 -12.33 -11.65 -18.18
C THR A 300 -12.72 -10.50 -17.23
N PRO A 301 -12.17 -9.29 -17.43
CA PRO A 301 -12.52 -8.13 -16.60
C PRO A 301 -14.00 -7.76 -16.65
N PHE A 302 -14.56 -7.42 -15.49
CA PHE A 302 -15.86 -6.81 -15.32
C PHE A 302 -15.70 -5.33 -14.94
N VAL A 303 -16.39 -4.42 -15.62
CA VAL A 303 -16.31 -2.98 -15.31
C VAL A 303 -17.22 -2.62 -14.12
N ILE A 304 -16.62 -2.26 -13.00
CA ILE A 304 -17.30 -1.78 -11.78
C ILE A 304 -17.75 -0.33 -11.95
N ASP A 305 -16.90 0.52 -12.50
CA ASP A 305 -17.23 1.90 -12.85
C ASP A 305 -16.30 2.40 -13.96
N GLN A 306 -16.71 3.42 -14.69
CA GLN A 306 -15.83 4.08 -15.67
C GLN A 306 -16.27 5.51 -15.94
N VAL A 307 -15.29 6.33 -16.32
CA VAL A 307 -15.49 7.69 -16.81
C VAL A 307 -14.65 7.92 -18.07
N CYS A 308 -15.13 8.82 -18.93
CA CYS A 308 -14.33 9.36 -20.01
C CYS A 308 -13.81 10.74 -19.58
N SER A 309 -12.49 10.94 -19.63
CA SER A 309 -11.83 12.22 -19.31
C SER A 309 -11.32 12.87 -20.60
N PRO A 310 -12.16 13.63 -21.34
CA PRO A 310 -11.72 14.32 -22.53
C PRO A 310 -10.81 15.51 -22.19
N SER A 311 -10.00 15.94 -23.15
CA SER A 311 -9.10 17.09 -23.02
C SER A 311 -9.83 18.41 -22.79
N SER A 312 -11.11 18.50 -23.16
CA SER A 312 -11.99 19.63 -22.89
C SER A 312 -12.47 19.70 -21.43
N VAL A 313 -12.49 18.57 -20.73
CA VAL A 313 -12.87 18.44 -19.31
C VAL A 313 -11.84 17.53 -18.63
N PRO A 314 -10.55 17.95 -18.56
CA PRO A 314 -9.49 17.09 -18.09
C PRO A 314 -9.56 17.00 -16.56
N GLY A 315 -9.84 15.82 -16.02
CA GLY A 315 -9.83 15.60 -14.57
C GLY A 315 -10.90 14.67 -14.02
N LEU A 316 -11.80 14.14 -14.85
CA LEU A 316 -12.71 13.10 -14.40
C LEU A 316 -11.94 11.79 -14.20
N PHE A 317 -11.97 11.22 -13.00
CA PHE A 317 -11.39 9.88 -12.79
C PHE A 317 -12.12 9.10 -11.70
N VAL A 318 -11.91 7.79 -11.76
CA VAL A 318 -12.26 6.85 -10.69
C VAL A 318 -10.99 6.09 -10.32
N GLN A 319 -10.72 5.91 -9.03
CA GLN A 319 -9.52 5.22 -8.56
C GLN A 319 -9.68 4.71 -7.13
N GLY A 320 -8.69 3.98 -6.63
CA GLY A 320 -8.60 3.56 -5.23
C GLY A 320 -9.64 2.51 -4.89
N SER A 321 -9.85 1.55 -5.79
CA SER A 321 -10.84 0.52 -5.54
C SER A 321 -10.36 -0.48 -4.49
N GLU A 322 -11.14 -0.68 -3.44
CA GLU A 322 -10.95 -1.77 -2.49
C GLU A 322 -12.07 -2.80 -2.61
N VAL A 323 -11.72 -4.07 -2.45
CA VAL A 323 -12.67 -5.19 -2.44
C VAL A 323 -12.59 -5.96 -1.13
N VAL A 324 -13.75 -6.33 -0.57
CA VAL A 324 -13.86 -7.30 0.53
C VAL A 324 -14.98 -8.30 0.28
N VAL A 325 -14.82 -9.52 0.77
CA VAL A 325 -15.86 -10.57 0.67
C VAL A 325 -16.48 -10.84 2.04
N ASN A 326 -17.80 -10.77 2.13
CA ASN A 326 -18.52 -11.03 3.39
C ASN A 326 -18.54 -12.52 3.75
N ALA A 327 -19.02 -12.85 4.95
CA ALA A 327 -19.10 -14.24 5.44
C ALA A 327 -20.22 -15.09 4.78
N ARG A 328 -20.78 -14.64 3.65
CA ARG A 328 -21.68 -15.37 2.74
C ARG A 328 -21.14 -15.42 1.31
N GLY A 329 -19.88 -15.01 1.10
CA GLY A 329 -19.23 -15.03 -0.20
C GLY A 329 -19.61 -13.88 -1.12
N ARG A 330 -20.31 -12.82 -0.67
CA ARG A 330 -20.60 -11.66 -1.52
C ARG A 330 -19.46 -10.64 -1.49
N ALA A 331 -19.03 -10.21 -2.66
CA ALA A 331 -18.02 -9.18 -2.83
C ALA A 331 -18.64 -7.78 -2.74
N TYR A 332 -17.93 -6.89 -2.07
CA TYR A 332 -18.23 -5.47 -1.92
C TYR A 332 -17.05 -4.69 -2.45
N VAL A 333 -17.30 -3.70 -3.31
CA VAL A 333 -16.27 -2.86 -3.90
C VAL A 333 -16.59 -1.40 -3.58
N ALA A 334 -15.63 -0.70 -2.99
CA ALA A 334 -15.68 0.74 -2.77
C ALA A 334 -14.57 1.42 -3.58
N TRP A 335 -14.78 2.65 -4.03
CA TRP A 335 -13.80 3.44 -4.76
C TRP A 335 -14.15 4.93 -4.69
N GLU A 336 -13.22 5.78 -5.07
CA GLU A 336 -13.47 7.22 -5.19
C GLU A 336 -13.74 7.64 -6.64
N PHE A 337 -14.65 8.60 -6.78
CA PHE A 337 -14.84 9.39 -7.98
C PHE A 337 -14.39 10.82 -7.73
N TYR A 338 -13.73 11.39 -8.73
CA TYR A 338 -13.28 12.77 -8.74
C TYR A 338 -13.90 13.48 -9.94
N ASP A 339 -14.46 14.66 -9.69
CA ASP A 339 -14.94 15.55 -10.75
C ASP A 339 -13.75 16.29 -11.39
N ALA A 340 -14.01 16.96 -12.52
CA ALA A 340 -13.01 17.65 -13.31
C ALA A 340 -12.34 18.83 -12.60
N ASP A 341 -12.90 19.30 -11.49
CA ASP A 341 -12.34 20.34 -10.64
C ASP A 341 -11.23 19.83 -9.70
N PHE A 342 -11.02 18.51 -9.60
CA PHE A 342 -10.08 17.84 -8.67
C PHE A 342 -10.35 18.11 -7.18
N VAL A 343 -11.51 18.70 -6.85
CA VAL A 343 -11.91 19.04 -5.48
C VAL A 343 -13.14 18.25 -5.08
N THR A 344 -14.11 18.13 -5.98
CA THR A 344 -15.33 17.37 -5.76
C THR A 344 -15.03 15.89 -5.81
N ARG A 345 -15.16 15.24 -4.65
CA ARG A 345 -14.83 13.82 -4.42
C ARG A 345 -16.02 13.08 -3.83
N GLU A 346 -16.27 11.88 -4.32
CA GLU A 346 -17.32 11.00 -3.80
C GLU A 346 -16.79 9.58 -3.56
N ILE A 347 -17.05 9.03 -2.38
CA ILE A 347 -16.91 7.59 -2.15
C ILE A 347 -18.14 6.89 -2.70
N ARG A 348 -17.91 5.90 -3.54
CA ARG A 348 -18.94 5.10 -4.22
C ARG A 348 -18.77 3.63 -3.92
N PHE A 349 -19.87 2.89 -4.05
CA PHE A 349 -19.96 1.51 -3.63
C PHE A 349 -20.82 0.67 -4.56
N ARG A 350 -20.43 -0.58 -4.78
CA ARG A 350 -21.24 -1.64 -5.39
C ARG A 350 -21.08 -2.96 -4.65
N LYS A 351 -22.14 -3.76 -4.66
CA LYS A 351 -22.14 -5.13 -4.18
C LYS A 351 -22.42 -6.12 -5.28
N SER A 352 -21.84 -7.31 -5.18
CA SER A 352 -22.11 -8.40 -6.08
C SER A 352 -23.50 -9.01 -5.87
N GLY A 353 -24.04 -9.63 -6.93
CA GLY A 353 -25.18 -10.55 -6.85
C GLY A 353 -24.78 -11.91 -6.24
N GLU A 354 -25.74 -12.83 -6.09
CA GLU A 354 -25.52 -14.12 -5.41
C GLU A 354 -24.43 -15.00 -6.05
N GLU A 355 -24.30 -14.97 -7.38
CA GLU A 355 -23.30 -15.75 -8.11
C GLU A 355 -21.97 -15.02 -8.30
N ASN A 356 -21.87 -13.78 -7.79
CA ASN A 356 -20.72 -12.89 -7.94
C ASN A 356 -20.25 -12.65 -9.39
N GLU A 357 -21.15 -12.80 -10.36
CA GLU A 357 -20.87 -12.54 -11.78
C GLU A 357 -21.31 -11.15 -12.23
N THR A 358 -22.21 -10.54 -11.45
CA THR A 358 -22.76 -9.21 -11.71
C THR A 358 -22.74 -8.39 -10.44
N PHE A 359 -22.77 -7.06 -10.60
CA PHE A 359 -22.83 -6.11 -9.51
C PHE A 359 -24.12 -5.28 -9.60
N GLY A 360 -24.72 -5.01 -8.45
CA GLY A 360 -25.90 -4.16 -8.33
C GLY A 360 -25.65 -2.70 -8.74
N ALA A 361 -26.66 -1.85 -8.56
CA ALA A 361 -26.52 -0.41 -8.85
C ALA A 361 -25.44 0.25 -7.97
N LYS A 362 -24.83 1.30 -8.51
CA LYS A 362 -23.89 2.17 -7.78
C LYS A 362 -24.63 2.92 -6.68
N VAL A 363 -24.01 2.98 -5.49
CA VAL A 363 -24.50 3.72 -4.33
C VAL A 363 -23.44 4.74 -3.93
N LYS A 364 -23.84 6.00 -3.71
CA LYS A 364 -22.97 7.01 -3.10
C LYS A 364 -22.94 6.79 -1.58
N VAL A 365 -21.75 6.75 -1.01
CA VAL A 365 -21.51 6.57 0.43
C VAL A 365 -21.45 7.93 1.13
N SER A 366 -20.56 8.80 0.66
CA SER A 366 -20.34 10.15 1.19
C SER A 366 -19.68 11.03 0.13
N ASP A 367 -19.89 12.34 0.23
CA ASP A 367 -18.93 13.31 -0.28
C ASP A 367 -17.67 13.26 0.60
N VAL A 368 -16.49 13.50 0.01
CA VAL A 368 -15.24 13.72 0.74
C VAL A 368 -14.96 15.22 0.70
N ALA A 369 -14.99 15.87 1.86
CA ALA A 369 -14.58 17.27 1.89
C ALA A 369 -13.06 17.32 1.80
N CYS A 370 -12.58 18.14 0.87
CA CYS A 370 -11.16 18.28 0.58
C CYS A 370 -10.33 18.46 1.87
N PRO A 371 -9.42 17.52 2.16
CA PRO A 371 -8.40 17.70 3.18
C PRO A 371 -7.23 18.53 2.64
N ALA A 372 -6.54 19.19 3.56
CA ALA A 372 -5.46 20.12 3.31
C ALA A 372 -5.83 21.23 2.30
N ASP A 373 -5.00 21.45 1.30
CA ASP A 373 -5.24 22.36 0.16
C ASP A 373 -5.84 21.64 -1.08
N CYS A 374 -6.42 20.45 -0.87
CA CYS A 374 -6.89 19.49 -1.88
C CYS A 374 -5.77 18.79 -2.66
N SER A 375 -4.50 18.98 -2.27
CA SER A 375 -3.35 18.37 -2.92
C SER A 375 -2.41 17.74 -1.90
N VAL A 376 -1.88 18.57 -0.99
CA VAL A 376 -0.78 18.27 -0.09
C VAL A 376 -1.09 18.76 1.32
N LEU A 377 -0.80 17.94 2.33
CA LEU A 377 -0.72 18.39 3.71
C LEU A 377 0.42 19.39 3.88
N GLN A 378 0.32 20.16 4.95
CA GLN A 378 1.42 20.97 5.44
C GLN A 378 2.71 20.13 5.56
N GLY A 379 3.84 20.68 5.14
CA GLY A 379 5.10 19.92 5.04
C GLY A 379 5.29 19.20 3.70
N GLY A 380 4.32 19.26 2.78
CA GLY A 380 4.49 18.86 1.38
C GLY A 380 4.14 17.42 1.06
N PHE A 381 3.53 16.68 1.99
CA PHE A 381 3.06 15.32 1.73
C PHE A 381 1.78 15.32 0.92
N ARG A 382 1.80 14.66 -0.23
CA ARG A 382 0.59 14.45 -1.04
C ARG A 382 -0.43 13.60 -0.28
N THR A 383 -1.68 14.07 -0.29
CA THR A 383 -2.83 13.37 0.32
C THR A 383 -4.11 13.48 -0.49
N ALA A 384 -4.11 14.15 -1.65
CA ALA A 384 -5.30 14.20 -2.51
C ALA A 384 -5.84 12.83 -2.94
N ILE A 385 -5.00 11.79 -2.83
CA ILE A 385 -5.24 10.44 -3.32
C ILE A 385 -4.96 9.42 -2.20
N ASP A 386 -5.14 9.83 -0.94
CA ASP A 386 -5.36 8.85 0.11
C ASP A 386 -6.77 8.27 -0.08
N PHE A 387 -6.83 6.94 -0.07
CA PHE A 387 -8.01 6.19 -0.46
C PHE A 387 -8.73 5.58 0.73
N GLN A 388 -10.02 5.32 0.53
CA GLN A 388 -10.86 4.77 1.57
C GLN A 388 -10.53 3.30 1.88
N GLY A 389 -10.35 2.98 3.16
CA GLY A 389 -10.29 1.62 3.67
C GLY A 389 -11.68 0.97 3.72
N LEU A 390 -11.78 -0.32 3.41
CA LEU A 390 -13.03 -1.10 3.39
C LEU A 390 -12.92 -2.36 4.25
N ALA A 391 -13.86 -2.54 5.18
CA ALA A 391 -13.96 -3.75 5.99
C ALA A 391 -15.39 -4.28 6.11
N VAL A 392 -15.52 -5.56 6.41
CA VAL A 392 -16.81 -6.22 6.64
C VAL A 392 -16.75 -7.10 7.89
N ASP A 393 -17.77 -6.98 8.74
CA ASP A 393 -17.89 -7.81 9.94
C ASP A 393 -18.26 -9.25 9.55
N ARG A 394 -17.32 -10.17 9.76
CA ARG A 394 -17.49 -11.61 9.54
C ARG A 394 -17.70 -12.39 10.84
N SER A 395 -17.68 -11.71 11.98
CA SER A 395 -17.80 -12.31 13.31
C SER A 395 -19.17 -12.97 13.51
N ALA A 396 -19.33 -13.66 14.64
CA ALA A 396 -20.60 -14.24 15.06
C ALA A 396 -21.47 -13.27 15.90
N ASN A 397 -21.07 -12.00 16.03
CA ASN A 397 -21.76 -11.04 16.88
C ASN A 397 -23.02 -10.44 16.18
N PRO A 398 -23.81 -9.59 16.88
CA PRO A 398 -24.97 -8.92 16.27
C PRO A 398 -24.66 -7.94 15.12
N ASN A 399 -23.42 -7.49 14.99
CA ASN A 399 -22.94 -6.61 13.93
C ASN A 399 -22.55 -7.36 12.64
N ARG A 400 -22.57 -8.69 12.64
CA ARG A 400 -22.24 -9.52 11.47
C ARG A 400 -22.90 -9.02 10.18
N GLY A 401 -22.07 -8.79 9.16
CA GLY A 401 -22.49 -8.29 7.85
C GLY A 401 -22.56 -6.77 7.74
N LYS A 402 -22.28 -6.02 8.82
CA LYS A 402 -22.00 -4.58 8.71
C LYS A 402 -20.77 -4.37 7.83
N VAL A 403 -20.82 -3.31 7.04
CA VAL A 403 -19.74 -2.87 6.15
C VAL A 403 -19.28 -1.50 6.63
N TYR A 404 -17.98 -1.31 6.69
CA TYR A 404 -17.32 -0.11 7.21
C TYR A 404 -16.46 0.45 6.11
N ILE A 405 -16.57 1.76 5.88
CA ILE A 405 -15.64 2.50 5.03
C ILE A 405 -15.03 3.60 5.87
N ALA A 406 -13.70 3.69 5.89
CA ALA A 406 -12.95 4.72 6.60
C ALA A 406 -12.11 5.55 5.62
N TRP A 407 -12.01 6.86 5.84
CA TRP A 407 -11.28 7.79 4.97
C TRP A 407 -10.90 9.05 5.76
N HIS A 408 -10.02 9.88 5.21
CA HIS A 408 -9.69 11.18 5.79
C HIS A 408 -10.58 12.32 5.26
N ASP A 409 -10.87 13.36 6.03
CA ASP A 409 -11.83 14.36 5.56
C ASP A 409 -11.66 15.74 6.21
N GLY A 410 -11.64 16.80 5.39
CA GLY A 410 -11.42 18.18 5.83
C GLY A 410 -12.69 18.96 6.22
N ARG A 411 -13.82 18.30 6.51
CA ARG A 411 -15.12 18.98 6.71
C ARG A 411 -15.27 19.73 8.02
N PHE A 412 -14.57 19.33 9.09
CA PHE A 412 -14.88 19.82 10.44
C PHE A 412 -14.14 21.11 10.79
N VAL A 413 -12.86 21.19 10.46
CA VAL A 413 -12.04 22.40 10.72
C VAL A 413 -11.45 22.91 9.41
N GLN A 414 -12.01 24.01 8.91
CA GLN A 414 -11.50 24.73 7.75
C GLN A 414 -10.94 26.08 8.19
N PHE A 415 -9.71 26.39 7.77
CA PHE A 415 -9.03 27.62 8.13
C PHE A 415 -8.70 28.44 6.87
N PRO A 416 -9.00 29.75 6.84
CA PRO A 416 -8.66 30.58 5.68
C PRO A 416 -7.16 30.58 5.39
N ASP A 417 -6.80 30.24 4.14
CA ASP A 417 -5.41 30.21 3.68
C ASP A 417 -5.32 30.88 2.30
N LEU A 418 -4.68 32.05 2.27
CA LEU A 418 -4.52 32.85 1.06
C LEU A 418 -3.53 32.25 0.05
N ALA A 419 -2.69 31.30 0.47
CA ALA A 419 -1.75 30.59 -0.40
C ALA A 419 -2.34 29.29 -0.95
N SER A 420 -3.41 28.76 -0.34
CA SER A 420 -4.12 27.58 -0.83
C SER A 420 -4.87 27.87 -2.14
N PRO A 421 -4.85 26.97 -3.14
CA PRO A 421 -5.63 27.12 -4.38
C PRO A 421 -7.14 27.25 -4.15
N THR A 422 -7.65 26.72 -3.04
CA THR A 422 -9.08 26.78 -2.67
C THR A 422 -9.41 27.93 -1.73
N GLY A 423 -8.42 28.70 -1.27
CA GLY A 423 -8.59 29.78 -0.31
C GLY A 423 -8.76 29.34 1.15
N PHE A 424 -8.67 28.04 1.42
CA PHE A 424 -8.71 27.47 2.77
C PHE A 424 -7.81 26.23 2.87
N TYR A 425 -7.49 25.85 4.11
CA TYR A 425 -6.90 24.56 4.48
C TYR A 425 -7.93 23.77 5.30
N GLY A 426 -8.28 22.57 4.87
CA GLY A 426 -9.15 21.66 5.61
C GLY A 426 -8.34 20.68 6.46
N TYR A 427 -8.32 20.84 7.78
CA TYR A 427 -7.61 19.88 8.64
C TYR A 427 -8.32 18.53 8.61
N ALA A 428 -7.56 17.49 8.25
CA ALA A 428 -8.12 16.19 7.96
C ALA A 428 -8.49 15.44 9.25
N ASP A 429 -9.65 14.80 9.25
CA ASP A 429 -10.09 13.88 10.29
C ASP A 429 -10.27 12.46 9.74
N ALA A 430 -9.89 11.44 10.53
CA ALA A 430 -10.20 10.06 10.20
C ALA A 430 -11.68 9.79 10.48
N LEU A 431 -12.47 9.49 9.44
CA LEU A 431 -13.91 9.26 9.53
C LEU A 431 -14.26 7.81 9.19
N VAL A 432 -15.42 7.35 9.67
CA VAL A 432 -16.04 6.09 9.27
C VAL A 432 -17.51 6.29 8.90
N SER A 433 -17.99 5.58 7.88
CA SER A 433 -19.42 5.36 7.63
C SER A 433 -19.73 3.87 7.62
N VAL A 434 -20.89 3.54 8.18
CA VAL A 434 -21.29 2.15 8.42
C VAL A 434 -22.60 1.86 7.70
N SER A 435 -22.64 0.74 6.99
CA SER A 435 -23.86 0.17 6.44
C SER A 435 -24.26 -1.08 7.24
N SER A 436 -25.50 -1.11 7.73
CA SER A 436 -26.11 -2.28 8.39
C SER A 436 -26.93 -3.18 7.45
N ASN A 437 -27.06 -2.82 6.17
CA ASN A 437 -27.92 -3.52 5.20
C ASN A 437 -27.18 -3.95 3.92
N GLY A 438 -25.89 -4.26 4.03
CA GLY A 438 -25.08 -4.75 2.92
C GLY A 438 -24.84 -3.73 1.81
N GLY A 439 -24.65 -2.47 2.19
CA GLY A 439 -24.23 -1.35 1.35
C GLY A 439 -25.36 -0.63 0.63
N THR A 440 -26.62 -0.86 1.01
CA THR A 440 -27.77 -0.19 0.39
C THR A 440 -27.97 1.22 0.93
N THR A 441 -27.71 1.46 2.22
CA THR A 441 -27.69 2.80 2.82
C THR A 441 -26.53 2.90 3.81
N TRP A 442 -26.02 4.11 3.99
CA TRP A 442 -24.85 4.40 4.82
C TRP A 442 -25.20 5.40 5.91
N SER A 443 -24.56 5.29 7.07
CA SER A 443 -24.72 6.24 8.17
C SER A 443 -24.12 7.60 7.79
N GLN A 444 -24.51 8.65 8.53
CA GLN A 444 -23.71 9.87 8.55
C GLN A 444 -22.29 9.53 9.04
N PRO A 445 -21.25 10.19 8.50
CA PRO A 445 -19.88 9.86 8.89
C PRO A 445 -19.59 10.23 10.34
N VAL A 446 -18.87 9.36 11.03
CA VAL A 446 -18.49 9.46 12.45
C VAL A 446 -16.99 9.64 12.54
N ARG A 447 -16.53 10.57 13.38
CA ARG A 447 -15.10 10.80 13.64
C ARG A 447 -14.51 9.64 14.45
N ILE A 448 -13.39 9.09 13.98
CA ILE A 448 -12.64 8.00 14.62
C ILE A 448 -11.68 8.58 15.66
N ASN A 449 -10.93 9.61 15.28
CA ASN A 449 -9.96 10.29 16.14
C ASN A 449 -10.64 11.11 17.26
N GLN A 450 -10.02 11.13 18.44
CA GLN A 450 -10.60 11.70 19.68
C GLN A 450 -9.90 12.99 20.16
N ASN A 451 -9.03 13.60 19.35
CA ASN A 451 -8.43 14.90 19.66
C ASN A 451 -9.49 16.02 19.76
N VAL A 452 -9.22 16.97 20.66
CA VAL A 452 -10.08 18.13 20.88
C VAL A 452 -9.70 19.22 19.89
N GLU A 453 -10.64 19.60 19.04
CA GLU A 453 -10.48 20.62 18.01
C GLU A 453 -11.75 21.49 17.88
N PRO A 454 -11.64 22.71 17.32
CA PRO A 454 -10.40 23.36 16.89
C PRO A 454 -9.48 23.70 18.07
N LEU A 455 -8.19 23.88 17.76
CA LEU A 455 -7.20 24.45 18.68
C LEU A 455 -7.60 25.87 19.11
N PRO A 456 -7.04 26.43 20.20
CA PRO A 456 -7.42 27.76 20.70
C PRO A 456 -7.25 28.91 19.70
N ASP A 457 -6.42 28.74 18.67
CA ASP A 457 -6.20 29.71 17.59
C ASP A 457 -7.12 29.50 16.37
N GLY A 458 -8.05 28.54 16.45
CA GLY A 458 -9.01 28.20 15.41
C GLY A 458 -8.49 27.20 14.37
N ARG A 459 -7.23 26.76 14.45
CA ARG A 459 -6.66 25.73 13.57
C ARG A 459 -6.99 24.32 14.03
N GLY A 460 -6.63 23.31 13.24
CA GLY A 460 -6.71 21.90 13.60
C GLY A 460 -5.36 21.20 13.44
N THR A 461 -5.40 19.88 13.41
CA THR A 461 -4.28 18.97 13.12
C THR A 461 -4.76 17.88 12.18
N ASP A 462 -3.88 17.35 11.34
CA ASP A 462 -4.26 16.36 10.33
C ASP A 462 -4.21 14.92 10.86
N GLN A 463 -5.26 14.16 10.55
CA GLN A 463 -5.38 12.72 10.71
C GLN A 463 -5.68 12.07 9.34
N TYR A 464 -4.82 11.16 8.90
CA TYR A 464 -4.84 10.67 7.50
C TYR A 464 -4.44 9.19 7.37
N MET A 465 -4.76 8.61 6.21
CA MET A 465 -4.59 7.21 5.81
C MET A 465 -5.15 6.21 6.83
N PRO A 466 -6.46 6.29 7.17
CA PRO A 466 -7.05 5.34 8.10
C PRO A 466 -7.21 3.96 7.45
N GLY A 467 -6.38 3.00 7.86
CA GLY A 467 -6.64 1.58 7.65
C GLY A 467 -7.76 1.10 8.56
N ILE A 468 -8.54 0.08 8.17
CA ILE A 468 -9.66 -0.45 8.97
C ILE A 468 -9.78 -1.98 8.89
N ALA A 469 -10.07 -2.62 10.01
CA ALA A 469 -10.30 -4.07 10.09
C ALA A 469 -11.35 -4.43 11.14
N VAL A 470 -11.94 -5.63 11.01
CA VAL A 470 -12.91 -6.19 11.96
C VAL A 470 -12.45 -7.57 12.42
N ASP A 471 -12.22 -7.75 13.72
CA ASP A 471 -11.73 -9.04 14.25
C ASP A 471 -12.86 -10.07 14.44
N LYS A 472 -12.50 -11.28 14.86
CA LYS A 472 -13.45 -12.36 15.08
C LYS A 472 -14.46 -12.11 16.21
N THR A 473 -14.20 -11.14 17.10
CA THR A 473 -15.13 -10.71 18.14
C THR A 473 -16.10 -9.63 17.64
N GLY A 474 -15.81 -9.10 16.45
CA GLY A 474 -16.49 -8.01 15.77
C GLY A 474 -16.26 -6.66 16.45
N ARG A 475 -15.11 -6.53 17.13
CA ARG A 475 -14.52 -5.21 17.36
C ARG A 475 -14.00 -4.68 16.04
N VAL A 476 -14.02 -3.37 15.90
CA VAL A 476 -13.50 -2.67 14.72
C VAL A 476 -12.30 -1.86 15.16
N ALA A 477 -11.19 -1.95 14.44
CA ALA A 477 -10.03 -1.10 14.69
C ALA A 477 -9.70 -0.28 13.45
N SER A 478 -9.19 0.92 13.67
CA SER A 478 -8.60 1.74 12.64
C SER A 478 -7.32 2.38 13.14
N CYS A 479 -6.27 2.35 12.33
CA CYS A 479 -5.00 3.03 12.61
C CYS A 479 -4.73 4.03 11.50
N PHE A 480 -4.23 5.20 11.89
CA PHE A 480 -4.03 6.35 11.02
C PHE A 480 -2.82 7.15 11.50
N TYR A 481 -2.25 7.94 10.60
CA TYR A 481 -1.27 8.95 10.98
C TYR A 481 -1.97 10.13 11.63
N ASP A 482 -1.33 10.74 12.62
CA ASP A 482 -1.92 11.77 13.45
C ASP A 482 -0.89 12.84 13.81
N ARG A 483 -1.25 14.11 13.62
CA ARG A 483 -0.40 15.27 13.93
C ARG A 483 -0.77 16.01 15.20
N ARG A 484 -1.71 15.50 16.01
CA ARG A 484 -2.25 16.15 17.22
C ARG A 484 -1.20 16.54 18.27
N LEU A 485 -0.02 15.89 18.24
CA LEU A 485 1.06 16.11 19.21
C LEU A 485 2.04 17.21 18.77
N ASP A 486 1.93 17.71 17.55
CA ASP A 486 2.62 18.90 17.09
C ASP A 486 1.60 20.02 16.84
N PRO A 487 1.51 21.04 17.71
CA PRO A 487 0.62 22.17 17.50
C PRO A 487 0.88 22.95 16.20
N ASN A 488 2.04 22.77 15.58
CA ASN A 488 2.33 23.33 14.27
C ASN A 488 1.89 22.42 13.14
N ASN A 489 1.39 21.21 13.38
CA ASN A 489 0.87 20.29 12.37
C ASN A 489 1.90 19.82 11.32
N PHE A 490 3.15 19.56 11.71
CA PHE A 490 4.20 18.99 10.83
C PHE A 490 4.60 17.58 11.22
N LEU A 491 4.96 17.36 12.49
CA LEU A 491 5.36 16.04 12.96
C LEU A 491 4.15 15.13 13.02
N PHE A 492 4.36 13.84 12.73
CA PHE A 492 3.29 12.85 12.72
C PHE A 492 3.63 11.67 13.62
N ASP A 493 2.57 11.00 14.07
CA ASP A 493 2.60 9.81 14.91
C ASP A 493 1.66 8.76 14.36
N ARG A 494 1.78 7.51 14.82
CA ARG A 494 0.75 6.49 14.57
C ARG A 494 -0.21 6.45 15.74
N PHE A 495 -1.50 6.59 15.47
CA PHE A 495 -2.57 6.34 16.41
C PHE A 495 -3.42 5.17 15.94
N CYS A 496 -4.00 4.46 16.89
CA CYS A 496 -4.98 3.42 16.62
C CYS A 496 -6.19 3.59 17.54
N ALA A 497 -7.38 3.42 16.96
CA ALA A 497 -8.67 3.52 17.61
C ALA A 497 -9.41 2.18 17.53
N VAL A 498 -10.12 1.82 18.60
CA VAL A 498 -10.95 0.61 18.64
C VAL A 498 -12.39 0.97 19.02
N SER A 499 -13.34 0.37 18.30
CA SER A 499 -14.77 0.43 18.57
C SER A 499 -15.30 -0.95 18.98
N THR A 500 -16.12 -0.96 20.02
CA THR A 500 -16.80 -2.17 20.55
C THR A 500 -18.31 -2.16 20.32
N ASP A 501 -18.85 -1.07 19.77
CA ASP A 501 -20.29 -0.85 19.54
C ASP A 501 -20.65 -0.77 18.04
N GLY A 502 -19.78 -1.32 17.20
CA GLY A 502 -19.97 -1.41 15.76
C GLY A 502 -19.78 -0.08 15.04
N GLY A 503 -18.79 0.71 15.46
CA GLY A 503 -18.32 1.93 14.79
C GLY A 503 -19.01 3.22 15.23
N GLN A 504 -19.78 3.20 16.33
CA GLN A 504 -20.50 4.40 16.81
C GLN A 504 -19.63 5.25 17.73
N THR A 505 -18.84 4.62 18.60
CA THR A 505 -17.85 5.28 19.45
C THR A 505 -16.49 4.60 19.36
N TRP A 506 -15.45 5.38 19.61
CA TRP A 506 -14.06 4.99 19.43
C TRP A 506 -13.22 5.39 20.64
N THR A 507 -12.23 4.59 20.98
CA THR A 507 -11.18 4.94 21.94
C THR A 507 -9.84 4.79 21.25
N ASP A 508 -9.07 5.87 21.18
CA ASP A 508 -7.78 5.91 20.49
C ASP A 508 -6.60 6.00 21.45
N SER A 509 -5.42 5.60 20.96
CA SER A 509 -4.16 5.68 21.68
C SER A 509 -2.99 5.83 20.69
N ARG A 510 -1.96 6.56 21.14
CA ARG A 510 -0.68 6.67 20.42
C ARG A 510 0.05 5.34 20.46
N GLN A 511 0.61 4.91 19.32
CA GLN A 511 1.41 3.69 19.21
C GLN A 511 2.91 3.98 19.14
N THR A 512 3.30 5.14 18.63
CA THR A 512 4.71 5.57 18.52
C THR A 512 5.25 6.12 19.84
N GLY A 513 6.53 5.88 20.11
CA GLY A 513 7.25 6.45 21.27
C GLY A 513 7.64 7.91 21.07
N SER A 514 7.93 8.30 19.83
CA SER A 514 8.28 9.66 19.42
C SER A 514 7.64 10.02 18.08
N SER A 515 7.52 11.33 17.82
CA SER A 515 6.93 11.85 16.57
C SER A 515 7.97 11.86 15.46
N SER A 516 7.55 11.50 14.26
CA SER A 516 8.38 11.48 13.06
C SER A 516 8.39 12.84 12.35
N PRO A 517 9.56 13.30 11.87
CA PRO A 517 9.65 14.45 11.00
C PRO A 517 9.13 14.14 9.59
N PRO A 518 8.54 15.14 8.88
CA PRO A 518 8.01 14.96 7.54
C PRO A 518 9.10 15.03 6.45
N PHE A 519 10.18 14.25 6.59
CA PHE A 519 11.22 14.19 5.56
C PHE A 519 10.68 13.54 4.29
N HIS A 520 11.08 14.08 3.14
CA HIS A 520 10.68 13.63 1.81
C HIS A 520 11.83 13.90 0.84
N ALA A 521 11.77 13.32 -0.36
CA ALA A 521 12.83 13.40 -1.37
C ALA A 521 14.17 12.79 -0.93
N MET A 522 14.13 11.83 0.00
CA MET A 522 15.33 11.18 0.55
C MET A 522 15.82 10.03 -0.32
N ASP A 523 14.88 9.33 -0.97
CA ASP A 523 15.18 8.31 -1.97
C ASP A 523 14.94 8.86 -3.38
N THR A 524 15.99 8.83 -4.20
CA THR A 524 15.99 9.35 -5.57
C THR A 524 15.31 8.42 -6.58
N LEU A 525 14.85 7.24 -6.17
CA LEU A 525 14.16 6.25 -7.02
C LEU A 525 12.66 6.13 -6.76
N ILE A 526 12.12 6.97 -5.88
CA ILE A 526 10.69 7.05 -5.60
C ILE A 526 10.22 8.49 -5.70
N ASN A 527 8.91 8.69 -5.76
CA ASN A 527 8.32 10.02 -5.79
C ASN A 527 8.79 10.86 -4.58
N PRO A 528 9.37 12.05 -4.81
CA PRO A 528 10.00 12.84 -3.74
C PRO A 528 9.03 13.55 -2.80
N PHE A 529 7.71 13.56 -3.01
CA PHE A 529 6.76 14.35 -2.20
C PHE A 529 5.73 13.49 -1.44
N TYR A 530 6.15 12.29 -1.05
CA TYR A 530 5.21 11.19 -1.02
C TYR A 530 5.53 10.13 0.07
N MET A 531 4.49 9.61 0.73
CA MET A 531 4.57 8.68 1.88
C MET A 531 3.63 7.45 1.75
N GLY A 532 3.01 7.25 0.60
CA GLY A 532 2.00 6.21 0.37
C GLY A 532 0.62 6.77 0.03
N ASP A 533 -0.30 5.94 -0.45
CA ASP A 533 -1.73 6.25 -0.56
C ASP A 533 -2.57 5.53 0.50
N TYR A 534 -2.04 4.47 1.14
CA TYR A 534 -2.76 3.67 2.13
C TYR A 534 -1.82 2.97 3.14
N ASP A 535 -2.37 2.58 4.28
CA ASP A 535 -1.83 1.52 5.13
C ASP A 535 -2.93 0.51 5.44
N GLY A 536 -2.69 -0.76 5.11
CA GLY A 536 -3.61 -1.86 5.37
C GLY A 536 -3.56 -2.34 6.82
N MET A 537 -4.71 -2.78 7.33
CA MET A 537 -4.83 -3.46 8.61
C MET A 537 -5.41 -4.86 8.42
N ALA A 538 -4.95 -5.81 9.22
CA ALA A 538 -5.44 -7.17 9.21
C ALA A 538 -5.99 -7.60 10.57
N SER A 539 -7.00 -8.45 10.53
CA SER A 539 -7.33 -9.40 11.59
C SER A 539 -7.02 -10.81 11.11
N ASP A 540 -6.87 -11.77 12.02
CA ASP A 540 -6.66 -13.18 11.65
C ASP A 540 -7.81 -13.74 10.79
N PHE A 541 -7.54 -13.99 9.52
CA PHE A 541 -8.52 -14.46 8.54
C PHE A 541 -9.07 -15.86 8.90
N THR A 542 -8.28 -16.68 9.61
CA THR A 542 -8.72 -18.00 10.08
C THR A 542 -9.66 -17.92 11.28
N GLY A 543 -9.69 -16.78 11.97
CA GLY A 543 -10.41 -16.61 13.23
C GLY A 543 -9.80 -17.41 14.40
N ALA A 544 -8.56 -17.88 14.30
CA ALA A 544 -7.88 -18.52 15.43
C ALA A 544 -7.59 -17.49 16.54
N ASN A 545 -7.11 -16.31 16.17
CA ASN A 545 -6.74 -15.22 17.08
C ASN A 545 -7.70 -14.03 16.99
N SER A 546 -7.79 -13.25 18.07
CA SER A 546 -8.47 -11.94 18.11
C SER A 546 -7.46 -10.81 18.06
N GLY A 547 -7.94 -9.60 17.77
CA GLY A 547 -7.09 -8.42 17.66
C GLY A 547 -6.73 -8.09 16.21
N PHE A 548 -5.75 -7.21 16.08
CA PHE A 548 -5.41 -6.56 14.81
C PHE A 548 -3.91 -6.37 14.69
N VAL A 549 -3.43 -6.33 13.45
CA VAL A 549 -2.06 -5.99 13.13
C VAL A 549 -2.08 -4.98 11.99
N GLY A 550 -1.32 -3.91 12.14
CA GLY A 550 -1.11 -2.92 11.10
C GLY A 550 0.37 -2.57 11.02
N ALA A 551 0.93 -2.72 9.83
CA ALA A 551 2.22 -2.14 9.50
C ALA A 551 2.05 -0.68 9.08
N PHE A 552 3.12 0.10 9.17
CA PHE A 552 3.15 1.51 8.79
C PHE A 552 4.60 2.00 8.72
N GLN A 553 4.78 3.12 8.03
CA GLN A 553 6.07 3.79 7.91
C GLN A 553 6.35 4.69 9.12
N ILE A 554 7.58 4.66 9.61
CA ILE A 554 8.14 5.67 10.51
C ILE A 554 9.34 6.28 9.82
N ILE A 555 9.42 7.61 9.86
CA ILE A 555 10.62 8.32 9.44
C ILE A 555 11.39 8.66 10.71
N THR A 556 12.59 8.12 10.86
CA THR A 556 13.44 8.45 12.00
C THR A 556 14.07 9.83 11.85
N ASN A 557 14.69 10.35 12.91
CA ASN A 557 15.42 11.61 12.85
C ASN A 557 16.59 11.65 11.84
N LEU A 558 16.96 10.50 11.26
CA LEU A 558 18.00 10.37 10.24
C LEU A 558 17.44 10.55 8.81
N GLY A 559 16.12 10.66 8.65
CA GLY A 559 15.49 10.78 7.34
C GLY A 559 15.38 9.49 6.56
N ASP A 560 15.61 8.37 7.24
CA ASP A 560 15.44 7.03 6.71
C ASP A 560 14.03 6.53 7.07
N PRO A 561 13.17 6.28 6.07
CA PRO A 561 11.87 5.66 6.29
C PRO A 561 12.00 4.15 6.46
N ASP A 562 11.33 3.62 7.47
CA ASP A 562 11.37 2.21 7.83
C ASP A 562 9.97 1.72 8.18
N ILE A 563 9.71 0.42 7.99
CA ILE A 563 8.42 -0.19 8.28
C ILE A 563 8.43 -0.85 9.65
N PHE A 564 7.42 -0.52 10.44
CA PHE A 564 7.16 -1.09 11.74
C PHE A 564 5.73 -1.62 11.79
N ALA A 565 5.45 -2.50 12.75
CA ALA A 565 4.12 -3.00 12.99
C ALA A 565 3.70 -2.81 14.45
N VAL A 566 2.40 -2.63 14.63
CA VAL A 566 1.72 -2.66 15.91
C VAL A 566 0.69 -3.77 15.94
N LYS A 567 0.61 -4.48 17.06
CA LYS A 567 -0.45 -5.45 17.35
C LYS A 567 -1.37 -4.89 18.43
N LEU A 568 -2.67 -4.82 18.11
CA LEU A 568 -3.72 -4.42 19.03
C LEU A 568 -4.44 -5.67 19.54
N GLN A 569 -4.63 -5.78 20.86
CA GLN A 569 -5.30 -6.93 21.48
C GLN A 569 -6.79 -6.74 21.67
#